data_AF-A0A699ZTZ4-F1
#
_entry.id   AF-A0A699ZTZ4-F1
#
_cell.length_a   1.000
_cell.length_b   1.000
_cell.length_c   1.000
_cell.angle_alpha   90.00
_cell.angle_beta   90.00
_cell.angle_gamma   90.00
#
_symmetry.space_group_name_H-M   'P 1'
#
loop_
_entity.id
_entity.type
_entity.pdbx_description
1 polymer ?
#
loop_
_entity_poly.entity_id
_entity_poly.type
_entity_poly.pdbx_seq_one_letter_code
_entity_poly.pdbx_strand_id
1 'polypeptide(L)'
;MDVHARDVAVDLASQGIQGQPGAFSWLSQLRMYWEAGSGEDTDFTVMVRMMNAQVEYGYEYLGNGGRLVVTPLTDRCYRTLMGAIHLNLGGAPEGPAGT
;
A
#
# COMPACT_ATOMS: atom_id res chain seq x y z
N MET A 1 13.15 10.84 0.01
CA MET A 1 11.94 10.57 -0.79
C MET A 1 12.25 9.35 -1.66
N ASP A 2 11.45 8.29 -1.54
CA ASP A 2 11.63 7.06 -2.32
C ASP A 2 11.44 7.36 -3.83
N VAL A 3 12.17 6.67 -4.71
CA VAL A 3 12.04 6.77 -6.17
C VAL A 3 10.61 6.47 -6.60
N HIS A 4 9.99 5.45 -6.01
CA HIS A 4 8.60 5.09 -6.29
C HIS A 4 7.64 6.23 -5.92
N ALA A 5 7.80 6.85 -4.75
CA ALA A 5 6.95 7.95 -4.32
C ALA A 5 7.05 9.18 -5.23
N ARG A 6 8.24 9.47 -5.74
CA ARG A 6 8.46 10.51 -6.75
C ARG A 6 7.71 10.18 -8.04
N ASP A 7 7.86 8.95 -8.54
CA ASP A 7 7.27 8.53 -9.81
C ASP A 7 5.73 8.58 -9.75
N VAL A 8 5.15 8.14 -8.63
CA VAL A 8 3.71 8.27 -8.34
C VAL A 8 3.27 9.75 -8.32
N ALA A 9 4.03 10.63 -7.66
CA ALA A 9 3.68 12.04 -7.60
C ALA A 9 3.69 12.72 -8.99
N VAL A 10 4.68 12.38 -9.84
CA VAL A 10 4.77 12.87 -11.22
C VAL A 10 3.59 12.36 -12.05
N ASP A 11 3.26 11.07 -11.94
CA ASP A 11 2.13 10.46 -12.65
C ASP A 11 0.79 11.12 -12.26
N LEU A 12 0.52 11.30 -10.96
CA LEU A 12 -0.68 11.97 -10.48
C LEU A 12 -0.79 13.43 -10.98
N ALA A 13 0.34 14.14 -11.02
CA ALA A 13 0.40 15.50 -11.54
C ALA A 13 0.10 15.53 -13.05
N SER A 14 0.67 14.59 -13.82
CA SER A 14 0.43 14.46 -15.26
C SER A 14 -1.02 14.14 -15.60
N GLN A 15 -1.71 13.39 -14.73
CA GLN A 15 -3.13 13.07 -14.86
C GLN A 15 -4.05 14.21 -14.38
N GLY A 16 -3.49 15.31 -13.87
CA GLY A 16 -4.25 16.47 -13.39
C GLY A 16 -5.09 16.16 -12.14
N ILE A 17 -4.66 15.23 -11.28
CA ILE A 17 -5.38 14.92 -10.04
C ILE A 17 -5.21 16.07 -9.03
N GLN A 18 -6.29 16.80 -8.77
CA GLN A 18 -6.29 18.01 -7.92
C GLN A 18 -6.77 17.74 -6.49
N GLY A 19 -6.23 16.69 -5.85
CA GLY A 19 -6.52 16.41 -4.43
C GLY A 19 -7.89 15.79 -4.14
N GLN A 20 -8.58 15.29 -5.17
CA GLN A 20 -9.82 14.52 -5.02
C GLN A 20 -9.53 13.22 -4.24
N PRO A 21 -10.02 13.05 -2.99
CA PRO A 21 -9.68 11.89 -2.18
C PRO A 21 -10.13 10.56 -2.79
N GLY A 22 -11.19 10.59 -3.60
CA GLY A 22 -11.76 9.45 -4.30
C GLY A 22 -11.09 9.10 -5.65
N ALA A 23 -10.04 9.82 -6.06
CA ALA A 23 -9.36 9.53 -7.32
C ALA A 23 -8.72 8.14 -7.28
N PHE A 24 -9.11 7.25 -8.21
CA PHE A 24 -8.60 5.88 -8.24
C PHE A 24 -7.07 5.81 -8.39
N SER A 25 -6.47 6.70 -9.17
CA SER A 25 -5.01 6.78 -9.33
C SER A 25 -4.29 6.99 -7.99
N TRP A 26 -4.91 7.68 -7.04
CA TRP A 26 -4.42 7.83 -5.67
C TRP A 26 -4.83 6.67 -4.75
N LEU A 27 -6.09 6.22 -4.84
CA LEU A 27 -6.60 5.11 -4.03
C LEU A 27 -5.88 3.79 -4.30
N SER A 28 -5.40 3.59 -5.53
CA SER A 28 -4.69 2.37 -5.95
C SER A 28 -3.26 2.27 -5.43
N GLN A 29 -2.72 3.33 -4.81
CA GLN A 29 -1.38 3.34 -4.21
C GLN A 29 -1.42 2.83 -2.77
N LEU A 30 -0.31 2.27 -2.29
CA LEU A 30 -0.15 1.87 -0.88
C LEU A 30 0.15 3.12 -0.05
N ARG A 31 -0.71 3.42 0.93
CA ARG A 31 -0.64 4.66 1.70
C ARG A 31 -0.62 4.38 3.19
N MET A 32 0.13 5.18 3.93
CA MET A 32 0.30 5.05 5.37
C MET A 32 -0.22 6.31 6.04
N TYR A 33 -1.04 6.13 7.07
CA TYR A 33 -1.62 7.21 7.86
C TYR A 33 -1.28 6.99 9.33
N TRP A 34 -0.97 8.08 10.02
CA TRP A 34 -0.82 8.08 11.47
C TRP A 34 -2.14 8.55 12.08
N GLU A 35 -2.88 7.64 12.70
CA GLU A 35 -4.23 7.89 13.20
C GLU A 35 -4.51 7.08 14.46
N ALA A 36 -5.60 7.40 15.17
CA ALA A 36 -6.01 6.64 16.36
C ALA A 36 -6.32 5.19 15.96
N GLY A 37 -5.79 4.23 16.72
CA GLY A 37 -6.02 2.81 16.51
C GLY A 37 -7.48 2.42 16.71
N SER A 38 -7.86 1.26 16.15
CA SER A 38 -9.21 0.70 16.26
C SER A 38 -9.48 -0.06 17.57
N GLY A 39 -8.53 -0.07 18.50
CA GLY A 39 -8.62 -0.77 19.79
C GLY A 39 -9.31 0.04 20.90
N GLU A 40 -9.44 -0.57 22.09
CA GLU A 40 -9.97 0.09 23.30
C GLU A 40 -9.04 1.19 23.82
N ASP A 41 -7.73 1.00 23.66
CA ASP A 41 -6.72 2.02 23.92
C ASP A 41 -6.63 2.94 22.70
N THR A 42 -6.89 4.24 22.91
CA THR A 42 -6.87 5.31 21.89
C THR A 42 -5.44 5.72 21.51
N ASP A 43 -4.53 4.76 21.46
CA ASP A 43 -3.17 4.99 21.04
C ASP A 43 -3.12 5.19 19.52
N PHE A 44 -2.27 6.10 19.08
CA PHE A 44 -2.05 6.32 17.66
C PHE A 44 -1.23 5.17 17.08
N THR A 45 -1.62 4.70 15.90
CA THR A 45 -0.98 3.62 15.16
C THR A 45 -0.83 3.97 13.68
N VAL A 46 0.00 3.20 12.97
CA VAL A 46 0.15 3.31 11.53
C VAL A 46 -0.92 2.45 10.87
N MET A 47 -1.80 3.10 10.12
CA MET A 47 -2.81 2.45 9.31
C MET A 47 -2.37 2.45 7.85
N VAL A 48 -2.26 1.24 7.28
CA VAL A 48 -1.91 1.02 5.88
C VAL A 48 -3.20 0.85 5.08
N ARG A 49 -3.37 1.66 4.03
CA ARG A 49 -4.58 1.69 3.21
C ARG A 49 -4.25 1.53 1.73
N MET A 50 -5.05 0.73 1.03
CA MET A 50 -5.01 0.57 -0.42
C MET A 50 -6.41 0.22 -0.92
N MET A 51 -6.92 0.96 -1.89
CA MET A 51 -8.31 0.88 -2.35
C MET A 51 -9.28 0.96 -1.15
N ASN A 52 -10.10 -0.08 -0.94
CA ASN A 52 -11.02 -0.21 0.19
C ASN A 52 -10.42 -0.98 1.38
N ALA A 53 -9.22 -1.54 1.21
CA ALA A 53 -8.54 -2.30 2.25
C ALA A 53 -7.83 -1.36 3.22
N GLN A 54 -7.95 -1.68 4.50
CA GLN A 54 -7.23 -1.03 5.59
C GLN A 54 -6.71 -2.11 6.53
N VAL A 55 -5.46 -1.98 6.94
CA VAL A 55 -4.79 -2.91 7.85
C VAL A 55 -3.90 -2.13 8.79
N GLU A 56 -3.93 -2.48 10.07
CA GLU A 56 -3.02 -1.94 11.06
C GLU A 56 -1.62 -2.51 10.86
N TYR A 57 -0.59 -1.67 10.99
CA TYR A 57 0.80 -2.11 10.87
C TYR A 57 1.18 -3.03 12.04
N GLY A 58 1.83 -4.17 11.76
CA GLY A 58 2.11 -5.19 12.78
C GLY A 58 3.32 -4.94 13.70
N TYR A 59 4.14 -3.92 13.43
CA TYR A 59 5.34 -3.55 14.22
C TYR A 59 6.38 -4.65 14.46
N GLU A 60 6.37 -5.72 13.67
CA GLU A 60 7.42 -6.72 13.71
C GLU A 60 8.77 -6.13 13.25
N TYR A 61 9.83 -6.42 14.01
CA TYR A 61 11.18 -5.98 13.67
C TYR A 61 11.77 -6.85 12.56
N LEU A 62 11.93 -6.27 11.36
CA LEU A 62 12.44 -6.97 10.18
C LEU A 62 13.96 -6.83 9.96
N GLY A 63 14.66 -6.06 10.79
CA GLY A 63 16.09 -5.79 10.61
C GLY A 63 16.43 -4.91 9.41
N ASN A 64 17.68 -4.98 8.95
CA ASN A 64 18.18 -4.26 7.78
C ASN A 64 18.35 -5.20 6.57
N GLY A 65 17.22 -5.68 6.04
CA GLY A 65 17.18 -6.50 4.82
C GLY A 65 17.17 -5.66 3.55
N GLY A 66 17.46 -6.31 2.41
CA GLY A 66 17.25 -5.70 1.09
C GLY A 66 15.78 -5.33 0.87
N ARG A 67 15.53 -4.30 0.07
CA ARG A 67 14.17 -3.86 -0.28
C ARG A 67 13.88 -4.18 -1.74
N LEU A 68 12.68 -4.67 -2.01
CA LEU A 68 12.21 -4.92 -3.37
C LEU A 68 11.91 -3.59 -4.06
N VAL A 69 12.35 -3.45 -5.31
CA VAL A 69 12.02 -2.27 -6.13
C VAL A 69 10.54 -2.32 -6.49
N VAL A 70 9.82 -1.22 -6.23
CA VAL A 70 8.41 -1.13 -6.59
C VAL A 70 8.27 -0.82 -8.08
N THR A 71 7.83 -1.81 -8.84
CA THR A 71 7.53 -1.75 -10.27
C THR A 71 6.02 -1.82 -10.53
N PRO A 72 5.54 -1.53 -11.75
CA PRO A 72 4.13 -1.71 -12.10
C PRO A 72 3.60 -3.16 -11.96
N LEU A 73 4.48 -4.16 -11.93
CA LEU A 73 4.08 -5.55 -11.69
C LEU A 73 3.91 -5.82 -10.20
N THR A 74 4.91 -5.47 -9.38
CA THR A 74 4.84 -5.66 -7.92
C THR A 74 3.72 -4.81 -7.30
N ASP A 75 3.45 -3.63 -7.85
CA ASP A 75 2.33 -2.79 -7.41
C ASP A 75 0.96 -3.45 -7.69
N ARG A 76 0.82 -4.16 -8.81
CA ARG A 76 -0.37 -4.98 -9.08
C ARG A 76 -0.49 -6.14 -8.08
N CYS A 77 0.62 -6.79 -7.74
CA CYS A 77 0.63 -7.83 -6.72
C CYS A 77 0.17 -7.29 -5.35
N TYR A 78 0.63 -6.11 -4.94
CA TYR A 78 0.17 -5.50 -3.68
C TYR A 78 -1.33 -5.23 -3.67
N ARG A 79 -1.92 -4.75 -4.77
CA ARG A 79 -3.38 -4.56 -4.87
C ARG A 79 -4.15 -5.85 -4.67
N THR A 80 -3.71 -6.94 -5.29
CA THR A 80 -4.35 -8.25 -5.13
C THR A 80 -4.22 -8.76 -3.70
N LEU A 81 -3.02 -8.66 -3.10
CA LEU A 81 -2.77 -9.13 -1.73
C LEU A 81 -3.56 -8.32 -0.70
N MET A 82 -3.62 -7.00 -0.83
CA MET A 82 -4.42 -6.13 0.04
C MET A 82 -5.91 -6.44 -0.09
N GLY A 83 -6.40 -6.71 -1.30
CA GLY A 83 -7.76 -7.15 -1.54
C GLY A 83 -8.08 -8.50 -0.88
N ALA A 84 -7.16 -9.45 -0.95
CA ALA A 84 -7.30 -10.75 -0.28
C ALA A 84 -7.34 -10.60 1.25
N ILE A 85 -6.43 -9.80 1.83
CA ILE A 85 -6.40 -9.49 3.27
C ILE A 85 -7.74 -8.89 3.72
N HIS A 86 -8.28 -7.92 2.97
CA HIS A 86 -9.56 -7.30 3.29
C HIS A 86 -10.74 -8.29 3.31
N LEU A 87 -10.65 -9.36 2.52
CA LEU A 87 -11.66 -10.41 2.43
C LEU A 87 -11.38 -11.60 3.35
N ASN A 88 -10.35 -11.53 4.21
CA ASN A 88 -9.86 -12.63 5.03
C ASN A 88 -9.50 -13.88 4.20
N LEU A 89 -8.93 -13.68 3.01
CA LEU A 89 -8.44 -14.73 2.12
C LEU A 89 -6.91 -14.77 2.08
N GLY A 90 -6.36 -15.93 1.70
CA GLY A 90 -4.94 -16.05 1.38
C GLY A 90 -4.62 -15.47 -0.01
N GLY A 91 -3.37 -15.03 -0.20
CA GLY A 91 -2.83 -14.63 -1.50
C GLY A 91 -1.90 -15.68 -2.07
N ALA A 92 -2.16 -16.15 -3.30
CA ALA A 92 -1.32 -17.12 -4.01
C ALA A 92 -0.92 -16.57 -5.39
N PRO A 93 0.16 -15.75 -5.48
CA PRO A 93 0.68 -15.32 -6.77
C PRO A 93 1.42 -16.46 -7.47
N GLU A 94 1.05 -16.76 -8.71
CA GLU A 94 1.69 -17.79 -9.54
C GLU A 94 2.37 -17.17 -10.77
N GLY A 95 3.54 -17.68 -11.12
CA GLY A 95 4.34 -17.23 -12.26
C GLY A 95 5.58 -18.12 -12.46
N PRO A 96 6.26 -18.04 -13.62
CA PRO A 96 7.54 -18.72 -13.83
C PRO A 96 8.59 -18.35 -12.78
N ALA A 97 9.56 -19.23 -12.53
CA ALA A 97 10.66 -18.93 -11.62
C ALA A 97 11.41 -17.66 -12.06
N GLY A 98 11.56 -16.69 -11.13
CA GLY A 98 12.27 -15.43 -11.38
C GLY A 98 11.39 -14.25 -11.82
N THR A 99 10.06 -14.36 -11.75
CA THR A 99 9.13 -13.22 -11.85
C THR A 99 9.17 -12.30 -10.65
#